data_AF-A0AA38BX76-F1
#
_entry.id   AF-A0AA38BX76-F1
#
_cell.length_a   1.000
_cell.length_b   1.000
_cell.length_c   1.000
_cell.angle_alpha   90.00
_cell.angle_beta   90.00
_cell.angle_gamma   90.00
#
_symmetry.space_group_name_H-M   'P 1'
#
loop_
_entity.id
_entity.type
_entity.pdbx_description
1 polymer ?
#
loop_
_entity_poly.entity_id
_entity_poly.type
_entity_poly.pdbx_seq_one_letter_code
_entity_poly.pdbx_strand_id
1 'polypeptide(L)'
;EVTKKSVSVILLAGGQGKRMGASMPKQYLPLLGVPIALYSFFTFARIPEVKEIIAVCDSSYRDIFEDAKESVMVNLKFASPGKERQDSVYNGLQEIDPLADLVCVHDSARPLVSPEDVEKVLQDAWVHGAAVLGVPVKATIKEANNDSFVVKTLDRQMLWEMQTPQ
;
A
#
# COMPACT_ATOMS: atom_id res chain seq x y z
N GLU A 1 -29.62 3.54 12.60
CA GLU A 1 -28.33 2.82 12.75
C GLU A 1 -27.23 3.72 12.20
N VAL A 2 -26.13 3.91 12.94
CA VAL A 2 -24.96 4.56 12.36
C VAL A 2 -24.32 3.54 11.43
N THR A 3 -24.42 3.74 10.11
CA THR A 3 -23.71 2.91 9.14
C THR A 3 -22.23 2.94 9.48
N LYS A 4 -21.69 1.79 9.89
CA LYS A 4 -20.30 1.67 10.33
C LYS A 4 -19.43 1.70 9.07
N LYS A 5 -18.71 2.80 8.85
CA LYS A 5 -17.79 2.98 7.71
C LYS A 5 -16.91 1.73 7.53
N SER A 6 -16.73 1.33 6.28
CA SER A 6 -16.01 0.13 5.89
C SER A 6 -14.92 0.41 4.87
N VAL A 7 -13.79 -0.26 5.03
CA VAL A 7 -12.63 -0.14 4.13
C VAL A 7 -12.17 -1.52 3.72
N SER A 8 -11.96 -1.70 2.42
CA SER A 8 -11.21 -2.83 1.86
C SER A 8 -9.79 -2.39 1.59
N VAL A 9 -8.80 -3.11 2.12
CA VAL A 9 -7.39 -2.78 1.90
C VAL A 9 -6.79 -3.71 0.86
N ILE A 10 -6.13 -3.17 -0.15
CA ILE A 10 -5.31 -3.92 -1.11
C ILE A 10 -3.84 -3.75 -0.72
N LEU A 11 -3.22 -4.84 -0.25
CA LEU A 11 -1.79 -4.88 0.08
C LEU A 11 -1.01 -5.46 -1.09
N LEU A 12 -0.25 -4.60 -1.77
CA LEU A 12 0.58 -4.99 -2.91
C LEU A 12 1.88 -5.65 -2.44
N ALA A 13 1.94 -6.98 -2.53
CA ALA A 13 3.07 -7.81 -2.11
C ALA A 13 3.65 -8.70 -3.24
N GLY A 14 3.33 -8.39 -4.50
CA GLY A 14 3.72 -9.17 -5.67
C GLY A 14 5.08 -8.82 -6.29
N GLY A 15 5.68 -7.69 -5.90
CA GLY A 15 6.86 -7.16 -6.57
C GLY A 15 8.08 -8.06 -6.40
N GLN A 16 8.75 -8.45 -7.49
CA GLN A 16 9.91 -9.37 -7.45
C GLN A 16 11.19 -8.75 -6.85
N GLY A 17 11.21 -7.45 -6.52
CA GLY A 17 12.36 -6.83 -5.85
C GLY A 17 13.69 -6.86 -6.64
N LYS A 18 13.65 -6.92 -7.98
CA LYS A 18 14.83 -7.11 -8.87
C LYS A 18 16.04 -6.22 -8.60
N ARG A 19 15.84 -5.03 -8.00
CA ARG A 19 16.91 -4.08 -7.63
C ARG A 19 17.67 -4.45 -6.36
N MET A 20 17.12 -5.30 -5.51
CA MET A 20 17.69 -5.64 -4.19
C MET A 20 18.67 -6.81 -4.24
N GLY A 21 18.75 -7.57 -5.35
CA GLY A 21 19.69 -8.69 -5.50
C GLY A 21 19.54 -9.83 -4.47
N ALA A 22 18.46 -9.84 -3.70
CA ALA A 22 18.19 -10.86 -2.68
C ALA A 22 17.61 -12.15 -3.31
N SER A 23 17.75 -13.27 -2.60
CA SER A 23 17.20 -14.57 -2.99
C SER A 23 15.67 -14.64 -2.90
N MET A 24 15.05 -13.69 -2.19
CA MET A 24 13.61 -13.57 -2.02
C MET A 24 13.15 -12.13 -2.23
N PRO A 25 11.88 -11.91 -2.64
CA PRO A 25 11.33 -10.57 -2.77
C PRO A 25 11.44 -9.78 -1.47
N LYS A 26 11.80 -8.50 -1.58
CA LYS A 26 12.15 -7.66 -0.43
C LYS A 26 11.09 -7.58 0.66
N GLN A 27 9.81 -7.61 0.29
CA GLN A 27 8.68 -7.54 1.21
C GLN A 27 8.57 -8.77 2.11
N TYR A 28 9.25 -9.87 1.79
CA TYR A 28 9.27 -11.07 2.61
C TYR A 28 10.56 -11.23 3.42
N LEU A 29 11.55 -10.36 3.21
CA LEU A 29 12.76 -10.36 4.04
C LEU A 29 12.40 -10.07 5.50
N PRO A 30 13.05 -10.74 6.46
CA PRO A 30 12.82 -10.49 7.87
C PRO A 30 13.42 -9.13 8.27
N LEU A 31 12.60 -8.30 8.90
CA LEU A 31 13.01 -7.14 9.68
C LEU A 31 12.74 -7.49 11.15
N LEU A 32 13.77 -7.52 11.99
CA LEU A 32 13.65 -7.94 13.40
C LEU A 32 12.91 -9.28 13.59
N GLY A 33 13.11 -10.22 12.66
CA GLY A 33 12.48 -11.55 12.69
C GLY A 33 11.07 -11.63 12.10
N VAL A 34 10.48 -10.51 11.67
CA VAL A 34 9.14 -10.46 11.07
C VAL A 34 9.25 -10.08 9.58
N PRO A 35 8.61 -10.80 8.65
CA PRO A 35 8.56 -10.40 7.25
C PRO A 35 8.07 -8.95 7.08
N ILE A 36 8.76 -8.15 6.26
CA ILE A 36 8.46 -6.72 6.04
C ILE A 36 6.97 -6.47 5.71
N ALA A 37 6.35 -7.31 4.88
CA ALA A 37 4.96 -7.20 4.49
C ALA A 37 3.99 -7.28 5.67
N LEU A 38 4.34 -8.05 6.71
CA LEU A 38 3.49 -8.26 7.86
C LEU A 38 3.37 -7.04 8.77
N TYR A 39 4.37 -6.14 8.77
CA TYR A 39 4.24 -4.86 9.48
C TYR A 39 3.08 -4.03 8.93
N SER A 40 2.96 -3.97 7.59
CA SER A 40 1.83 -3.30 6.94
C SER A 40 0.53 -4.04 7.25
N PHE A 41 0.51 -5.36 7.09
CA PHE A 41 -0.66 -6.20 7.40
C PHE A 41 -1.20 -5.96 8.80
N PHE A 42 -0.35 -6.03 9.83
CA PHE A 42 -0.76 -5.81 11.21
C PHE A 42 -1.21 -4.37 11.49
N THR A 43 -0.63 -3.38 10.80
CA THR A 43 -1.05 -1.98 10.92
C THR A 43 -2.50 -1.82 10.44
N PHE A 44 -2.82 -2.31 9.23
CA PHE A 44 -4.19 -2.22 8.70
C PHE A 44 -5.18 -3.12 9.43
N ALA A 45 -4.76 -4.34 9.82
CA ALA A 45 -5.64 -5.30 10.50
C ALA A 45 -6.13 -4.85 11.88
N ARG A 46 -5.48 -3.84 12.47
CA ARG A 46 -5.87 -3.24 13.76
C ARG A 46 -6.82 -2.06 13.63
N ILE A 47 -7.07 -1.57 12.42
CA ILE A 47 -7.95 -0.43 12.17
C ILE A 47 -9.41 -0.92 12.14
N PRO A 48 -10.30 -0.44 13.02
CA PRO A 48 -11.68 -0.94 13.13
C PRO A 48 -12.51 -0.84 11.85
N GLU A 49 -12.27 0.15 11.00
CA GLU A 49 -12.94 0.39 9.73
C GLU A 49 -12.53 -0.63 8.66
N VAL A 50 -11.32 -1.20 8.76
CA VAL A 50 -10.81 -2.20 7.82
C VAL A 50 -11.51 -3.53 8.05
N LYS A 51 -12.35 -3.95 7.09
CA LYS A 51 -13.12 -5.21 7.18
C LYS A 51 -12.41 -6.38 6.55
N GLU A 52 -11.59 -6.07 5.54
CA GLU A 52 -10.83 -7.07 4.82
C GLU A 52 -9.52 -6.52 4.30
N ILE A 53 -8.58 -7.44 4.11
CA ILE A 53 -7.31 -7.21 3.46
C ILE A 53 -7.18 -8.20 2.31
N ILE A 54 -6.92 -7.67 1.12
CA ILE A 54 -6.60 -8.42 -0.09
C ILE A 54 -5.08 -8.38 -0.23
N ALA A 55 -4.41 -9.48 0.12
CA ALA A 55 -2.99 -9.63 -0.10
C ALA A 55 -2.74 -10.01 -1.57
N VAL A 56 -2.13 -9.11 -2.34
CA VAL A 56 -1.77 -9.35 -3.73
C VAL A 56 -0.37 -9.95 -3.76
N CYS A 57 -0.27 -11.28 -3.76
CA CYS A 57 0.98 -12.02 -3.67
C CYS A 57 0.97 -13.28 -4.54
N ASP A 58 2.17 -13.77 -4.86
CA ASP A 58 2.33 -15.08 -5.48
C ASP A 58 1.85 -16.17 -4.50
N SER A 59 1.26 -17.25 -5.02
CA SER A 59 0.72 -18.34 -4.21
C SER A 59 1.76 -18.95 -3.25
N SER A 60 3.03 -18.94 -3.64
CA SER A 60 4.15 -19.44 -2.81
C SER A 60 4.39 -18.65 -1.52
N TYR A 61 3.79 -17.46 -1.36
CA TYR A 61 3.93 -16.61 -0.18
C TYR A 61 2.61 -16.41 0.59
N ARG A 62 1.54 -17.13 0.26
CA ARG A 62 0.25 -17.00 0.96
C ARG A 62 0.33 -17.42 2.41
N ASP A 63 1.02 -18.52 2.70
CA ASP A 63 1.22 -19.08 4.04
C ASP A 63 1.68 -18.01 5.04
N ILE A 64 2.55 -17.08 4.62
CA ILE A 64 3.04 -15.97 5.46
C ILE A 64 1.89 -15.13 6.02
N PHE A 65 0.87 -14.84 5.22
CA PHE A 65 -0.28 -14.05 5.64
C PHE A 65 -1.34 -14.90 6.35
N GLU A 66 -1.48 -16.17 5.96
CA GLU A 66 -2.41 -17.11 6.61
C GLU A 66 -1.98 -17.36 8.07
N ASP A 67 -0.70 -17.63 8.31
CA ASP A 67 -0.13 -17.79 9.66
C ASP A 67 -0.32 -16.49 10.48
N ALA A 68 -0.05 -15.33 9.88
CA ALA A 68 -0.20 -14.04 10.55
C ALA A 68 -1.66 -13.72 10.89
N LYS A 69 -2.59 -14.15 10.04
CA LYS A 69 -4.03 -13.91 10.17
C LYS A 69 -4.63 -14.58 11.40
N GLU A 70 -4.04 -15.67 11.91
CA GLU A 70 -4.47 -16.32 13.16
C GLU A 70 -4.41 -15.36 14.37
N SER A 71 -3.55 -14.35 14.32
CA SER A 71 -3.36 -13.38 15.41
C SER A 71 -4.27 -12.14 15.33
N VAL A 72 -5.11 -12.01 14.29
CA VAL A 72 -5.94 -10.81 14.04
C VAL A 72 -7.34 -11.15 13.56
N MET A 73 -8.31 -10.27 13.83
CA MET A 73 -9.71 -10.43 13.44
C MET A 73 -10.09 -9.56 12.23
N VAL A 74 -9.39 -9.72 11.10
CA VAL A 74 -9.73 -9.11 9.81
C VAL A 74 -9.99 -10.18 8.75
N ASN A 75 -10.88 -9.99 7.78
CA ASN A 75 -11.01 -10.97 6.69
C ASN A 75 -9.76 -10.90 5.79
N LEU A 76 -9.22 -12.06 5.38
CA LEU A 76 -8.06 -12.13 4.50
C LEU A 76 -8.46 -12.80 3.19
N LYS A 77 -8.22 -12.11 2.08
CA LYS A 77 -8.39 -12.60 0.71
C LYS A 77 -7.06 -12.48 -0.02
N PHE A 78 -6.98 -13.14 -1.17
CA PHE A 78 -5.78 -13.14 -2.00
C PHE A 78 -6.11 -12.84 -3.45
N ALA A 79 -5.24 -12.07 -4.10
CA ALA A 79 -5.26 -11.89 -5.55
C ALA A 79 -3.87 -12.18 -6.13
N SER A 80 -3.83 -12.59 -7.39
CA SER A 80 -2.57 -12.84 -8.09
C SER A 80 -1.88 -11.53 -8.48
N PRO A 81 -0.55 -11.45 -8.43
CA PRO A 81 0.18 -10.28 -8.90
C PRO A 81 0.07 -10.15 -10.41
N GLY A 82 0.00 -8.91 -10.89
CA GLY A 82 -0.01 -8.59 -12.31
C GLY A 82 1.39 -8.35 -12.88
N LYS A 83 1.49 -8.02 -14.17
CA LYS A 83 2.78 -7.71 -14.82
C LYS A 83 3.34 -6.40 -14.29
N GLU A 84 2.46 -5.42 -14.12
CA GLU A 84 2.77 -4.11 -13.55
C GLU A 84 2.06 -3.88 -12.21
N ARG A 85 2.42 -2.78 -11.54
CA ARG A 85 1.77 -2.38 -10.29
C ARG A 85 0.27 -2.17 -10.48
N GLN A 86 -0.13 -1.51 -11.57
CA GLN A 86 -1.54 -1.23 -11.88
C GLN A 86 -2.36 -2.50 -12.11
N ASP A 87 -1.80 -3.50 -12.80
CA ASP A 87 -2.45 -4.80 -12.99
C ASP A 87 -2.66 -5.52 -11.64
N SER A 88 -1.69 -5.38 -10.73
CA SER A 88 -1.79 -5.95 -9.38
C SER A 88 -2.88 -5.26 -8.56
N VAL A 89 -3.01 -3.94 -8.68
CA VAL A 89 -4.12 -3.19 -8.07
C VAL A 89 -5.45 -3.64 -8.65
N TYR A 90 -5.55 -3.76 -9.98
CA TYR A 90 -6.76 -4.21 -10.66
C TYR A 90 -7.20 -5.60 -10.18
N ASN A 91 -6.28 -6.56 -10.10
CA ASN A 91 -6.59 -7.90 -9.58
C ASN A 91 -7.07 -7.83 -8.12
N GLY A 92 -6.45 -7.00 -7.29
CA GLY A 92 -6.92 -6.77 -5.92
C GLY A 92 -8.33 -6.18 -5.86
N LEU A 93 -8.65 -5.23 -6.75
CA LEU A 93 -9.97 -4.60 -6.87
C LEU A 93 -11.07 -5.58 -7.29
N GLN A 94 -10.74 -6.70 -7.95
CA GLN A 94 -11.74 -7.72 -8.28
C GLN A 94 -12.16 -8.55 -7.07
N GLU A 95 -11.37 -8.55 -5.99
CA GLU A 95 -11.60 -9.38 -4.80
C GLU A 95 -12.22 -8.61 -3.63
N ILE A 96 -12.34 -7.29 -3.74
CA ILE A 96 -12.93 -6.46 -2.67
C ILE A 96 -14.41 -6.78 -2.48
N ASP A 97 -14.92 -6.48 -1.30
CA ASP A 97 -16.34 -6.37 -1.03
C ASP A 97 -16.90 -5.19 -1.84
N PRO A 98 -17.83 -5.43 -2.78
CA PRO A 98 -18.45 -4.36 -3.57
C PRO A 98 -19.30 -3.40 -2.72
N LEU A 99 -19.56 -3.74 -1.45
CA LEU A 99 -20.26 -2.88 -0.50
C LEU A 99 -19.31 -2.03 0.37
N ALA A 100 -17.99 -2.15 0.19
CA ALA A 100 -17.03 -1.31 0.90
C ALA A 100 -17.18 0.17 0.54
N ASP A 101 -17.14 1.06 1.54
CA ASP A 101 -17.28 2.50 1.32
C ASP A 101 -16.02 3.10 0.69
N LEU A 102 -14.84 2.59 1.05
CA LEU A 102 -13.55 2.98 0.50
C LEU A 102 -12.68 1.77 0.18
N VAL A 103 -11.79 1.95 -0.80
CA VAL A 103 -10.66 1.05 -1.05
C VAL A 103 -9.37 1.79 -0.72
N CYS A 104 -8.51 1.15 0.06
CA CYS A 104 -7.19 1.67 0.43
C CYS A 104 -6.09 0.80 -0.18
N VAL A 105 -5.22 1.39 -1.00
CA VAL A 105 -4.11 0.69 -1.66
C VAL A 105 -2.81 1.01 -0.97
N HIS A 106 -2.06 -0.01 -0.55
CA HIS A 106 -0.77 0.16 0.11
C HIS A 106 0.31 -0.78 -0.42
N ASP A 107 1.55 -0.28 -0.52
CA ASP A 107 2.70 -1.10 -0.93
C ASP A 107 3.26 -1.81 0.30
N SER A 108 3.19 -3.15 0.36
CA SER A 108 3.62 -3.91 1.57
C SER A 108 5.12 -3.78 1.89
N ALA A 109 5.92 -3.29 0.94
CA ALA A 109 7.33 -2.98 1.13
C ALA A 109 7.59 -1.67 1.90
N ARG A 110 6.56 -1.01 2.44
CA ARG A 110 6.64 0.24 3.24
C ARG A 110 6.18 -0.03 4.68
N PRO A 111 6.96 -0.80 5.48
CA PRO A 111 6.51 -1.35 6.76
C PRO A 111 6.30 -0.32 7.88
N LEU A 112 6.66 0.95 7.68
CA LEU A 112 6.71 1.97 8.72
C LEU A 112 5.60 3.03 8.56
N VAL A 113 4.53 2.71 7.84
CA VAL A 113 3.34 3.58 7.87
C VAL A 113 2.75 3.57 9.29
N SER A 114 2.48 4.76 9.82
CA SER A 114 1.88 4.89 11.15
C SER A 114 0.35 4.75 11.09
N PRO A 115 -0.31 4.18 12.12
CA PRO A 115 -1.77 4.17 12.20
C PRO A 115 -2.39 5.56 12.04
N GLU A 116 -1.74 6.60 12.58
CA GLU A 116 -2.19 7.99 12.52
C GLU A 116 -2.16 8.54 11.09
N ASP A 117 -1.17 8.18 10.29
CA ASP A 117 -1.12 8.58 8.87
C ASP A 117 -2.18 7.85 8.04
N VAL A 118 -2.43 6.55 8.33
CA VAL A 118 -3.52 5.83 7.67
C VAL A 118 -4.86 6.47 8.01
N GLU A 119 -5.12 6.77 9.27
CA GLU A 119 -6.37 7.36 9.71
C GLU A 119 -6.63 8.71 9.04
N LYS A 120 -5.62 9.59 8.95
CA LYS A 120 -5.73 10.87 8.25
C LYS A 120 -6.07 10.70 6.76
N VAL A 121 -5.38 9.81 6.06
CA VAL A 121 -5.64 9.55 4.64
C VAL A 121 -7.08 9.09 4.44
N LEU A 122 -7.53 8.15 5.26
CA LEU A 122 -8.90 7.68 5.12
C LEU A 122 -9.89 8.82 5.48
N GLN A 123 -9.64 9.58 6.57
CA GLN A 123 -10.42 10.77 6.98
C GLN A 123 -10.65 11.73 5.82
N ASP A 124 -9.58 12.11 5.15
CA ASP A 124 -9.64 12.97 3.96
C ASP A 124 -10.39 12.31 2.80
N ALA A 125 -10.20 11.01 2.58
CA ALA A 125 -10.90 10.27 1.53
C ALA A 125 -12.42 10.20 1.74
N TRP A 126 -12.91 10.07 2.99
CA TRP A 126 -14.35 10.12 3.26
C TRP A 126 -14.97 11.50 3.01
N VAL A 127 -14.18 12.58 3.11
CA VAL A 127 -14.65 13.95 2.87
C VAL A 127 -14.56 14.33 1.39
N HIS A 128 -13.47 13.92 0.74
CA HIS A 128 -13.10 14.40 -0.61
C HIS A 128 -13.28 13.35 -1.72
N GLY A 129 -13.60 12.11 -1.37
CA GLY A 129 -13.77 10.98 -2.29
C GLY A 129 -12.47 10.22 -2.61
N ALA A 130 -11.31 10.85 -2.43
CA ALA A 130 -9.99 10.23 -2.53
C ALA A 130 -8.96 11.04 -1.76
N ALA A 131 -7.91 10.38 -1.28
CA ALA A 131 -6.76 11.01 -0.64
C ALA A 131 -5.49 10.19 -0.90
N VAL A 132 -4.34 10.77 -0.60
CA VAL A 132 -3.06 10.05 -0.66
C VAL A 132 -2.09 10.63 0.35
N LEU A 133 -1.34 9.76 1.02
CA LEU A 133 -0.20 10.18 1.81
C LEU A 133 0.89 10.79 0.92
N GLY A 134 1.39 11.97 1.30
CA GLY A 134 2.51 12.61 0.62
C GLY A 134 3.45 13.28 1.60
N VAL A 135 4.68 13.53 1.17
CA VAL A 135 5.64 14.37 1.91
C VAL A 135 6.16 15.51 1.02
N PRO A 136 6.42 16.71 1.55
CA PRO A 136 6.96 17.81 0.75
C PRO A 136 8.33 17.46 0.16
N VAL A 137 8.56 17.83 -1.10
CA VAL A 137 9.85 17.62 -1.77
C VAL A 137 10.94 18.46 -1.10
N LYS A 138 12.05 17.81 -0.73
CA LYS A 138 13.24 18.49 -0.16
C LYS A 138 14.30 18.80 -1.22
N ALA A 139 14.47 17.90 -2.18
CA ALA A 139 15.46 18.04 -3.24
C ALA A 139 15.09 19.16 -4.23
N THR A 140 16.10 19.78 -4.84
CA THR A 140 15.87 20.66 -5.98
C THR A 140 15.54 19.81 -7.21
N ILE A 141 14.33 19.97 -7.76
CA ILE A 141 13.92 19.23 -8.96
C ILE A 141 14.15 20.08 -10.20
N LYS A 142 14.78 19.48 -11.21
CA LYS A 142 15.00 20.07 -12.54
C LYS A 142 14.11 19.38 -13.55
N GLU A 143 13.47 20.17 -14.41
CA GLU A 143 12.89 19.66 -15.65
C GLU A 143 13.99 19.60 -16.70
N ALA A 144 14.11 18.47 -17.38
CA ALA A 144 15.07 18.26 -18.46
C ALA A 144 14.35 18.11 -19.81
N ASN A 145 15.01 18.53 -20.89
CA ASN A 145 14.54 18.25 -22.25
C ASN A 145 14.93 16.83 -22.69
N ASN A 146 14.57 16.45 -23.92
CA ASN A 146 14.87 15.13 -24.49
C ASN A 146 16.38 14.83 -24.58
N ASP A 147 17.22 15.86 -24.61
CA ASP A 147 18.68 15.75 -24.66
C ASP A 147 19.32 15.77 -23.25
N SER A 148 18.52 15.64 -22.19
CA SER A 148 18.93 15.66 -20.78
C SER A 148 19.57 16.98 -20.30
N PHE A 149 19.33 18.09 -21.00
CA PHE A 149 19.73 19.43 -20.54
C PHE A 149 18.66 20.06 -19.65
N VAL A 150 19.10 20.80 -18.63
CA VAL A 150 18.21 21.50 -17.69
C VAL A 150 17.43 22.61 -18.41
N VAL A 151 16.10 22.51 -18.39
CA VAL A 151 15.17 23.51 -18.92
C VAL A 151 14.78 24.52 -17.85
N LYS A 152 14.33 24.02 -16.69
CA LYS A 152 13.93 24.87 -15.56
C LYS A 152 14.07 24.18 -14.22
N THR A 153 14.10 24.97 -13.16
CA THR A 153 13.98 24.48 -11.78
C THR A 153 12.51 24.56 -11.39
N LEU A 154 11.94 23.46 -10.91
CA LEU A 154 10.57 23.44 -10.42
C LEU A 154 10.51 24.05 -9.01
N ASP A 155 9.42 24.76 -8.71
CA ASP A 155 9.17 25.26 -7.36
C ASP A 155 8.79 24.11 -6.43
N ARG A 156 9.74 23.67 -5.61
CA ARG A 156 9.56 22.55 -4.68
C ARG A 156 8.46 22.79 -3.64
N GLN A 157 8.05 24.03 -3.37
CA GLN A 157 6.96 24.32 -2.43
C GLN A 157 5.61 23.79 -2.94
N MET A 158 5.49 23.61 -4.25
CA MET A 158 4.30 23.09 -4.92
C MET A 158 4.41 21.58 -5.23
N LEU A 159 5.48 20.91 -4.80
CA LEU A 159 5.74 19.51 -5.12
C LEU A 159 5.73 18.61 -3.89
N TRP A 160 5.09 17.46 -4.05
CA TRP A 160 4.95 16.43 -3.03
C TRP A 160 5.40 15.08 -3.59
N GLU A 161 6.12 14.32 -2.78
CA GLU A 161 6.47 12.93 -3.06
C GLU A 161 5.34 12.04 -2.58
N MET A 162 4.62 11.48 -3.54
CA MET A 162 3.52 10.55 -3.30
C MET A 162 4.03 9.29 -2.59
N GLN A 163 3.35 8.94 -1.50
CA GLN A 163 3.56 7.72 -0.72
C GLN A 163 2.32 6.83 -0.84
N THR A 164 2.27 5.79 -0.01
CA THR A 164 1.06 5.00 0.25
C THR A 164 0.88 4.90 1.76
N PRO A 165 -0.35 4.78 2.29
CA PRO A 165 -1.61 4.45 1.61
C PRO A 165 -2.20 5.57 0.74
N GLN A 166 -3.10 5.15 -0.15
CA GLN A 166 -3.95 5.96 -1.03
C GLN A 166 -5.36 5.38 -0.96
#